data_AF-A0A256ZWC7-F1
#
_entry.id   AF-A0A256ZWC7-F1
#
_cell.length_a   1.000
_cell.length_b   1.000
_cell.length_c   1.000
_cell.angle_alpha   90.00
_cell.angle_beta   90.00
_cell.angle_gamma   90.00
#
_symmetry.space_group_name_H-M   'P 1'
#
loop_
_entity.id
_entity.type
_entity.pdbx_description
1 polymer ?
#
loop_
_entity_poly.entity_id
_entity_poly.type
_entity_poly.pdbx_seq_one_letter_code
_entity_poly.pdbx_strand_id
1 'polypeptide(L)'
;MTMYWERCHICGNYVPTLTCWLHPERQVCASCCLLCPERNHCSKPVWFPKAKPKTVEEVRKVEKKAAEEKIQKVLEELLGKLE
;
A
#
# COMPACT_ATOMS: atom_id res chain seq x y z
N MET A 1 21.54 2.70 -7.21
CA MET A 1 20.36 1.83 -7.24
C MET A 1 20.06 1.58 -8.71
N THR A 2 20.24 0.36 -9.21
CA THR A 2 20.00 0.01 -10.62
C THR A 2 18.65 -0.67 -10.71
N MET A 3 17.74 -0.14 -11.52
CA MET A 3 16.41 -0.72 -11.75
C MET A 3 16.41 -1.43 -13.09
N TYR A 4 15.81 -2.61 -13.15
CA TYR A 4 15.67 -3.39 -14.37
C TYR A 4 14.21 -3.43 -14.78
N TRP A 5 13.95 -3.32 -16.08
CA TRP A 5 12.62 -3.61 -16.62
C TRP A 5 12.55 -5.10 -16.88
N GLU A 6 11.97 -5.82 -15.93
CA GLU A 6 11.85 -7.28 -15.96
C GLU A 6 10.47 -7.70 -15.44
N ARG A 7 10.20 -9.01 -15.50
CA ARG A 7 8.96 -9.57 -14.97
C ARG A 7 9.05 -9.68 -13.45
N CYS A 8 8.11 -9.07 -12.73
CA CYS A 8 8.02 -9.28 -11.28
C CYS A 8 7.70 -10.73 -10.96
N HIS A 9 8.49 -11.37 -10.09
CA HIS A 9 8.30 -12.78 -9.71
C HIS A 9 7.04 -13.04 -8.86
N ILE A 10 6.38 -11.99 -8.36
CA ILE A 10 5.17 -12.09 -7.52
C ILE A 10 3.90 -11.90 -8.35
N CYS A 11 3.77 -10.77 -9.05
CA CYS A 11 2.56 -10.47 -9.83
C CYS A 11 2.67 -10.77 -11.33
N GLY A 12 3.86 -11.10 -11.83
CA GLY A 12 4.07 -11.45 -13.24
C GLY A 12 4.04 -10.27 -14.22
N ASN A 13 3.84 -9.03 -13.75
CA ASN A 13 3.83 -7.84 -14.61
C ASN A 13 5.25 -7.43 -15.03
N TYR A 14 5.39 -6.91 -16.25
CA TYR A 14 6.66 -6.37 -16.75
C TYR A 14 6.79 -4.89 -16.35
N VAL A 15 7.59 -4.63 -15.33
CA VAL A 15 7.68 -3.32 -14.66
C VAL A 15 9.09 -3.14 -14.08
N PRO A 16 9.46 -1.95 -13.59
CA PRO A 16 10.68 -1.79 -12.81
C PRO A 16 10.70 -2.71 -11.58
N THR A 17 11.68 -3.60 -11.54
CA THR A 17 11.91 -4.53 -10.43
C THR A 17 13.26 -4.27 -9.77
N LEU A 18 13.34 -4.70 -8.52
CA LEU A 18 14.58 -4.74 -7.75
C LEU A 18 14.67 -6.07 -6.98
N THR A 19 15.89 -6.51 -6.70
CA THR A 19 16.14 -7.73 -5.94
C THR A 19 15.62 -7.59 -4.50
N CYS A 20 14.79 -8.53 -4.07
CA CYS A 20 14.29 -8.55 -2.69
C CYS A 20 15.44 -8.80 -1.71
N TRP A 21 15.50 -8.02 -0.63
CA TRP A 21 16.54 -8.19 0.39
C TRP A 21 16.39 -9.49 1.19
N LEU A 22 15.13 -9.90 1.45
CA LEU A 22 14.83 -11.12 2.23
C LEU A 22 14.94 -12.39 1.38
N HIS A 23 14.63 -12.30 0.09
CA HIS A 23 14.64 -13.41 -0.88
C HIS A 23 15.46 -13.00 -2.12
N PRO A 24 16.81 -13.11 -2.07
CA PRO A 24 17.71 -12.59 -3.11
C PRO A 24 17.51 -13.18 -4.50
N GLU A 25 16.83 -14.32 -4.62
CA GLU A 25 16.45 -14.96 -5.87
C GLU A 25 15.24 -14.30 -6.56
N ARG A 26 14.58 -13.33 -5.90
CA ARG A 26 13.34 -12.72 -6.38
C ARG A 26 13.50 -11.27 -6.83
N GLN A 27 13.04 -10.99 -8.05
CA GLN A 27 12.81 -9.64 -8.55
C GLN A 27 11.39 -9.18 -8.20
N VAL A 28 11.28 -8.11 -7.42
CA VAL A 28 9.99 -7.60 -6.91
C VAL A 28 9.74 -6.16 -7.35
N CYS A 29 8.52 -5.88 -7.78
CA CYS A 29 8.08 -4.53 -8.09
C CYS A 29 7.72 -3.76 -6.80
N ALA A 30 7.55 -2.45 -6.94
CA ALA A 30 7.21 -1.56 -5.84
C ALA A 30 5.92 -1.98 -5.10
N SER A 31 4.85 -2.33 -5.84
CA SER A 31 3.56 -2.72 -5.24
C SER A 31 3.65 -4.04 -4.47
N CYS A 32 4.28 -5.07 -5.04
CA CYS A 32 4.43 -6.36 -4.37
C CYS A 32 5.35 -6.27 -3.15
N CYS A 33 6.39 -5.44 -3.21
CA CYS A 33 7.25 -5.20 -2.04
C CYS A 33 6.49 -4.43 -0.94
N LEU A 34 5.65 -3.47 -1.29
CA LEU A 34 4.85 -2.70 -0.33
C LEU A 34 3.80 -3.56 0.39
N LEU A 35 3.17 -4.49 -0.33
CA LEU A 35 2.11 -5.39 0.16
C LEU A 35 2.63 -6.73 0.66
N CYS A 36 3.96 -6.91 0.75
CA CYS A 36 4.55 -8.18 1.17
C CYS A 36 4.11 -8.55 2.61
N PRO A 37 3.63 -9.79 2.86
CA PRO A 37 3.20 -10.21 4.20
C PRO A 37 4.35 -10.27 5.21
N GLU A 38 5.57 -10.51 4.73
CA GLU A 38 6.79 -10.58 5.54
C GLU A 38 7.45 -9.21 5.75
N ARG A 39 6.83 -8.13 5.25
CA ARG A 39 7.43 -6.78 5.27
C ARG A 39 7.71 -6.26 6.68
N ASN A 40 6.92 -6.67 7.66
CA ASN A 40 7.15 -6.35 9.08
C ASN A 40 8.45 -6.95 9.64
N HIS A 41 8.92 -8.05 9.05
CA HIS A 41 10.16 -8.73 9.40
C HIS A 41 11.31 -8.37 8.45
N CYS A 42 11.06 -7.50 7.45
CA CYS A 42 12.07 -7.06 6.50
C CYS A 42 12.81 -5.84 7.06
N SER A 43 14.05 -6.02 7.49
CA SER A 43 14.89 -4.95 8.07
C SER A 43 15.31 -3.90 7.03
N LYS A 44 15.39 -4.28 5.75
CA LYS A 44 15.80 -3.40 4.66
C LYS A 44 14.93 -3.60 3.41
N PRO A 45 13.70 -3.07 3.39
CA PRO A 45 12.83 -3.15 2.23
C PRO A 45 13.47 -2.48 1.03
N VAL A 46 13.48 -3.16 -0.12
CA VAL A 46 14.09 -2.62 -1.34
C VAL A 46 13.29 -1.45 -1.91
N TRP A 47 11.97 -1.47 -1.70
CA TRP A 47 11.06 -0.38 -2.02
C TRP A 47 10.50 0.27 -0.76
N PHE A 48 10.51 1.60 -0.77
CA PHE A 48 9.95 2.45 0.29
C PHE A 48 10.46 2.08 1.70
N PRO A 49 11.77 2.15 1.97
CA PRO A 49 12.37 1.70 3.24
C PRO A 49 11.85 2.46 4.46
N LYS A 50 11.33 3.68 4.26
CA LYS A 50 10.73 4.51 5.32
C LYS A 50 9.24 4.25 5.53
N ALA A 51 8.57 3.56 4.61
CA ALA A 51 7.14 3.31 4.70
C ALA A 51 6.89 2.11 5.61
N LYS A 52 6.26 2.31 6.76
CA LYS A 52 5.73 1.21 7.57
C LYS A 52 4.47 0.67 6.88
N PRO A 53 4.36 -0.64 6.61
CA PRO A 53 3.10 -1.19 6.11
C PRO A 53 2.02 -0.96 7.18
N LYS A 54 0.93 -0.31 6.77
CA LYS A 54 -0.27 -0.24 7.62
C LYS A 54 -0.92 -1.61 7.59
N THR A 55 -1.34 -2.10 8.74
CA THR A 55 -2.14 -3.31 8.84
C THR A 55 -3.48 -3.14 8.13
N VAL A 56 -4.10 -4.24 7.67
CA VAL A 56 -5.44 -4.22 7.06
C VAL A 56 -6.47 -3.59 8.02
N GLU A 57 -6.31 -3.83 9.32
CA GLU A 57 -7.12 -3.23 10.39
C GLU A 57 -7.01 -1.70 10.42
N GLU A 58 -5.79 -1.16 10.28
CA GLU A 58 -5.56 0.29 10.27
C GLU A 58 -6.12 0.96 9.01
N VAL A 59 -6.01 0.28 7.85
CA VAL A 59 -6.60 0.78 6.59
C VAL A 59 -8.12 0.82 6.71
N ARG A 60 -8.76 -0.27 7.19
CA ARG A 60 -10.21 -0.33 7.39
C ARG A 60 -10.72 0.72 8.38
N LYS A 61 -9.97 1.01 9.46
CA LYS A 61 -10.33 2.06 10.43
C LYS A 61 -10.31 3.45 9.80
N VAL A 62 -9.33 3.74 8.94
CA VAL A 62 -9.25 5.04 8.24
C VAL A 62 -10.37 5.17 7.22
N GLU A 63 -10.66 4.11 6.46
CA GLU A 63 -11.75 4.10 5.47
C GLU A 63 -13.12 4.29 6.12
N LYS A 64 -13.39 3.60 7.24
CA LYS A 64 -14.64 3.78 8.00
C LYS A 64 -14.82 5.21 8.49
N LYS A 65 -13.78 5.79 9.10
CA LYS A 65 -13.83 7.20 9.56
C LYS A 65 -14.09 8.17 8.42
N ALA A 66 -13.43 7.99 7.28
CA ALA A 66 -13.62 8.84 6.11
C ALA A 66 -15.04 8.71 5.52
N ALA A 67 -15.64 7.52 5.58
CA ALA A 67 -17.03 7.30 5.17
C ALA A 67 -18.02 7.98 6.14
N GLU A 68 -17.80 7.85 7.45
CA GLU A 68 -18.62 8.49 8.49
C GLU A 68 -18.60 10.02 8.37
N GLU A 69 -17.43 10.63 8.18
CA GLU A 69 -17.29 12.09 7.98
C GLU A 69 -18.01 12.58 6.72
N LYS A 70 -17.97 11.81 5.63
CA LYS A 70 -18.72 12.15 4.41
C LYS A 70 -20.22 12.10 4.64
N ILE A 71 -20.70 11.07 5.35
CA ILE A 71 -22.13 10.92 5.66
C ILE A 71 -22.60 12.09 6.53
N GLN A 72 -21.82 12.48 7.54
CA GLN A 72 -22.14 13.64 8.39
C GLN A 72 -22.28 14.93 7.59
N LYS A 73 -21.33 15.24 6.70
CA LYS A 73 -21.39 16.44 5.85
C LYS A 73 -22.62 16.48 4.96
N VAL A 74 -22.97 15.34 4.35
CA VAL A 74 -24.16 15.24 3.49
C VAL A 74 -25.44 15.44 4.30
N LEU A 75 -25.49 14.91 5.52
CA LEU A 75 -26.62 15.11 6.43
C LEU A 75 -26.80 16.59 6.83
N GLU A 76 -25.71 17.27 7.15
CA GLU A 76 -25.72 18.71 7.45
C GLU A 76 -26.21 19.54 6.25
N GLU A 77 -25.74 19.23 5.04
CA GLU A 77 -26.19 19.91 3.81
C GLU A 77 -27.67 19.69 3.49
N LEU A 78 -28.21 18.51 3.80
CA LEU A 78 -29.63 18.20 3.58
C LEU A 78 -30.53 18.90 4.60
N LEU A 79 -30.10 18.95 5.86
CA LEU A 79 -30.84 19.64 6.93
C LEU A 79 -30.84 21.16 6.70
N GLY A 80 -29.72 21.75 6.27
CA GLY A 80 -29.63 23.18 5.97
C GLY A 80 -30.41 23.63 4.72
N LYS A 81 -30.97 22.71 3.93
CA LYS A 81 -31.85 23.01 2.77
C LYS A 81 -33.34 22.88 3.09
N LEU A 82 -33.67 22.41 4.29
CA LEU A 82 -35.05 22.24 4.77
C LEU A 82 -35.53 23.44 5.61
N GLU A 83 -34.61 24.35 5.99
CA GLU A 83 -34.88 25.70 6.51
C GLU A 83 -34.91 26.73 5.37
#